data_AF-L1IHS6-F1
#
_entry.id   AF-L1IHS6-F1
#
_cell.length_a   1.000
_cell.length_b   1.000
_cell.length_c   1.000
_cell.angle_alpha   90.00
_cell.angle_beta   90.00
_cell.angle_gamma   90.00
#
_symmetry.space_group_name_H-M   'P 1'
#
loop_
_entity.id
_entity.type
_entity.pdbx_description
1 polymer ?
#
loop_
_entity_poly.entity_id
_entity_poly.type
_entity_poly.pdbx_seq_one_letter_code
_entity_poly.pdbx_strand_id
1 'polypeptide(L)'
;MCWDEDHLQIFFSHSKTGQTTGGRPGDPRRVYANPTCPEICPILALGIYLLCYLPDRTILFPGRSQSKRFLQIFSKILSPPEDRQRARSIGNDFGSASFSKGAAEYCSVGSTHGP
;
A
#
# COMPACT_ATOMS: atom_id res chain seq x y z
N MET A 1 -7.02 -10.36 -5.46
CA MET A 1 -6.84 -10.63 -4.03
C MET A 1 -7.70 -11.82 -3.67
N CYS A 2 -7.22 -12.72 -2.82
CA CYS A 2 -8.04 -13.82 -2.29
C CYS A 2 -7.78 -13.96 -0.79
N TRP A 3 -8.78 -14.43 -0.08
CA TRP A 3 -8.63 -14.79 1.33
C TRP A 3 -8.19 -16.26 1.40
N ASP A 4 -7.22 -16.55 2.26
CA ASP A 4 -6.72 -17.91 2.51
C ASP A 4 -6.50 -18.06 4.02
N GLU A 5 -7.23 -19.00 4.64
CA GLU A 5 -7.24 -19.24 6.08
C GLU A 5 -7.42 -17.96 6.92
N ASP A 6 -6.33 -17.40 7.45
CA ASP A 6 -6.28 -16.26 8.37
C ASP A 6 -5.71 -14.97 7.74
N HIS A 7 -5.44 -14.95 6.43
CA HIS A 7 -4.79 -13.83 5.77
C HIS A 7 -5.36 -13.47 4.39
N LEU A 8 -5.16 -12.22 4.02
CA LEU A 8 -5.47 -11.70 2.68
C LEU A 8 -4.23 -11.80 1.78
N GLN A 9 -4.38 -12.43 0.62
CA GLN A 9 -3.33 -12.56 -0.37
C GLN A 9 -3.43 -11.47 -1.46
N ILE A 10 -2.32 -10.74 -1.66
CA ILE A 10 -2.14 -9.73 -2.70
C ILE A 10 -1.15 -10.24 -3.73
N PHE A 11 -1.59 -10.35 -4.98
CA PHE A 11 -0.78 -10.78 -6.12
C PHE A 11 -0.27 -9.55 -6.87
N PHE A 12 1.04 -9.50 -7.10
CA PHE A 12 1.66 -8.46 -7.92
C PHE A 12 2.00 -9.06 -9.29
N SER A 13 1.55 -8.42 -10.38
CA SER A 13 1.79 -8.90 -11.74
C SER A 13 3.25 -8.70 -12.19
N HIS A 14 3.91 -7.66 -11.70
CA HIS A 14 5.30 -7.34 -12.05
C HIS A 14 6.03 -6.73 -10.84
N SER A 15 7.16 -7.32 -10.45
CA SER A 15 8.16 -6.68 -9.58
C SER A 15 9.47 -6.53 -10.35
N LYS A 16 10.18 -5.41 -10.15
CA LYS A 16 11.43 -5.10 -10.88
C LYS A 16 12.54 -6.12 -10.58
N THR A 17 12.49 -6.76 -9.41
CA THR A 17 13.37 -7.85 -8.97
C THR A 17 12.93 -9.24 -9.45
N GLY A 18 11.78 -9.36 -10.13
CA GLY A 18 11.20 -10.62 -10.60
C GLY A 18 11.54 -10.99 -12.04
N GLN A 19 12.68 -10.54 -12.60
CA GLN A 19 13.24 -11.14 -13.81
C GLN A 19 13.89 -12.50 -13.48
N THR A 20 13.10 -13.43 -12.96
CA THR A 20 13.45 -14.85 -12.99
C THR A 20 12.79 -15.45 -14.23
N THR A 21 13.66 -15.95 -15.13
CA THR A 21 13.35 -16.80 -16.28
C THR A 21 12.18 -17.74 -15.98
N GLY A 22 11.02 -17.58 -16.64
CA GLY A 22 9.97 -18.61 -16.64
C GLY A 22 8.53 -18.22 -16.26
N GLY A 23 8.13 -16.94 -16.31
CA GLY A 23 6.70 -16.56 -16.38
C GLY A 23 5.80 -16.95 -15.18
N ARG A 24 6.38 -17.38 -14.05
CA ARG A 24 5.62 -17.69 -12.84
C ARG A 24 5.26 -16.39 -12.10
N PRO A 25 3.99 -16.19 -11.71
CA PRO A 25 3.63 -15.12 -10.80
C PRO A 25 4.45 -15.28 -9.51
N GLY A 26 5.07 -14.21 -9.02
CA GLY A 26 5.77 -14.25 -7.73
C GLY A 26 4.79 -14.60 -6.60
N ASP A 27 5.31 -15.19 -5.52
CA ASP A 27 4.49 -15.58 -4.36
C ASP A 27 3.62 -14.40 -3.88
N PRO A 28 2.35 -14.64 -3.51
CA PRO A 28 1.48 -13.58 -3.02
C PRO A 28 2.03 -12.98 -1.72
N ARG A 29 1.82 -11.68 -1.52
CA ARG A 29 2.05 -11.06 -0.21
C ARG A 29 0.86 -11.32 0.68
N ARG A 30 1.13 -11.88 1.85
CA ARG A 30 0.13 -12.19 2.88
C ARG A 30 -0.02 -10.99 3.81
N VAL A 31 -1.26 -10.53 3.99
CA VAL A 31 -1.63 -9.44 4.87
C VAL A 31 -2.48 -10.01 6.00
N TYR A 32 -2.00 -9.85 7.23
CA TYR A 32 -2.68 -10.35 8.43
C TYR A 32 -3.42 -9.23 9.15
N ALA A 33 -4.41 -9.60 9.96
CA ALA A 33 -5.03 -8.68 10.89
C ALA A 33 -4.05 -8.34 12.03
N ASN A 34 -4.12 -7.10 12.53
CA ASN A 34 -3.41 -6.65 13.72
C ASN A 34 -4.44 -6.29 14.80
N PRO A 35 -4.87 -7.24 15.65
CA PRO A 35 -5.85 -6.98 16.69
C PRO A 35 -5.30 -6.14 17.85
N THR A 36 -3.98 -6.09 18.03
CA THR A 36 -3.33 -5.35 19.12
C THR A 36 -3.32 -3.84 18.88
N CYS A 37 -3.16 -3.43 17.62
CA CYS A 37 -3.19 -2.02 17.20
C CYS A 37 -4.19 -1.84 16.04
N PRO A 38 -5.50 -1.83 16.31
CA PRO A 38 -6.53 -1.78 15.28
C PRO A 38 -6.43 -0.53 14.38
N GLU A 39 -5.89 0.57 14.88
CA GLU A 39 -5.71 1.85 14.19
C GLU A 39 -4.79 1.73 12.97
N ILE A 40 -3.87 0.77 12.98
CA ILE A 40 -2.94 0.48 11.88
C ILE A 40 -3.23 -0.87 11.21
N CYS A 41 -4.33 -1.54 11.57
CA CYS A 41 -4.67 -2.85 11.02
C CYS A 41 -5.20 -2.73 9.58
N PRO A 42 -4.51 -3.29 8.58
CA PRO A 42 -4.93 -3.16 7.17
C PRO A 42 -6.24 -3.90 6.87
N ILE A 43 -6.49 -5.05 7.50
CA ILE A 43 -7.72 -5.83 7.31
C ILE A 43 -8.94 -5.06 7.85
N LEU A 44 -8.83 -4.52 9.08
CA LEU A 44 -9.87 -3.67 9.66
C LEU A 44 -10.13 -2.42 8.81
N ALA A 45 -9.08 -1.71 8.38
CA ALA A 45 -9.20 -0.53 7.55
C ALA A 45 -9.90 -0.84 6.21
N LEU A 46 -9.58 -1.97 5.58
CA LEU A 46 -10.26 -2.45 4.37
C LEU A 46 -11.73 -2.80 4.64
N GLY A 47 -12.03 -3.46 5.76
CA GLY A 47 -13.39 -3.79 6.15
C GLY A 47 -14.27 -2.54 6.34
N ILE A 48 -13.77 -1.54 7.07
CA ILE A 48 -14.44 -0.25 7.23
C ILE A 48 -14.66 0.41 5.86
N TYR A 49 -13.65 0.40 4.99
CA TYR A 49 -13.80 0.94 3.64
C TYR A 49 -14.92 0.25 2.86
N LEU A 50 -14.99 -1.08 2.87
CA LEU A 50 -16.02 -1.84 2.14
C LEU A 50 -17.43 -1.64 2.71
N LEU A 51 -17.55 -1.39 4.02
CA LEU A 51 -18.83 -1.03 4.65
C LEU A 51 -19.29 0.36 4.25
N CYS A 52 -18.36 1.31 4.10
CA CYS A 52 -18.68 2.68 3.69
C CYS A 52 -18.78 2.84 2.16
N TYR A 53 -18.15 1.96 1.39
CA TYR A 53 -18.01 2.08 -0.05
C TYR A 53 -18.12 0.71 -0.72
N LEU A 54 -19.18 0.53 -1.52
CA LEU A 54 -19.38 -0.66 -2.34
C LEU A 54 -18.47 -0.58 -3.60
N PRO A 55 -17.44 -1.43 -3.72
CA PRO A 55 -16.56 -1.42 -4.88
C PRO A 55 -17.27 -1.94 -6.14
N ASP A 56 -16.75 -1.56 -7.29
CA ASP A 56 -17.16 -2.16 -8.56
C ASP A 56 -16.59 -3.60 -8.63
N ARG A 57 -17.19 -4.45 -9.48
CA ARG A 57 -16.75 -5.83 -9.72
C ARG A 57 -15.29 -5.91 -10.19
N THR A 58 -14.77 -4.84 -10.78
CA THR A 58 -13.45 -4.82 -11.42
C THR A 58 -12.42 -3.95 -10.68
N ILE A 59 -12.86 -2.98 -9.88
CA ILE A 59 -11.97 -2.01 -9.21
C ILE A 59 -12.37 -1.79 -7.74
N LEU A 60 -11.40 -1.94 -6.84
CA LEU A 60 -11.58 -1.70 -5.40
C LEU A 60 -11.75 -0.21 -5.08
N PHE A 61 -11.00 0.64 -5.80
CA PHE A 61 -10.97 2.08 -5.61
C PHE A 61 -11.55 2.77 -6.85
N PRO A 62 -12.50 3.72 -6.70
CA PRO A 62 -13.11 4.41 -7.82
C PRO A 62 -12.14 5.35 -8.54
N GLY A 63 -12.38 5.54 -9.84
CA GLY A 63 -11.65 6.50 -10.67
C GLY A 63 -10.32 5.97 -11.22
N ARG A 64 -9.62 6.81 -11.99
CA ARG A 64 -8.41 6.44 -12.75
C ARG A 64 -7.11 7.06 -12.23
N SER A 65 -7.17 7.93 -11.22
CA SER A 65 -6.01 8.72 -10.75
C SER A 65 -5.71 8.46 -9.28
N GLN A 66 -5.52 7.19 -8.90
CA GLN A 66 -5.37 6.78 -7.50
C GLN A 66 -4.17 7.42 -6.81
N SER A 67 -3.02 7.45 -7.46
CA SER A 67 -1.80 8.10 -6.96
C SER A 67 -2.00 9.59 -6.66
N LYS A 68 -2.69 10.31 -7.56
CA LYS A 68 -3.00 11.72 -7.38
C LYS A 68 -3.94 11.93 -6.20
N ARG A 69 -4.98 11.11 -6.08
CA ARG A 69 -5.96 11.16 -4.98
C ARG A 69 -5.31 10.86 -3.63
N PHE A 70 -4.45 9.84 -3.58
CA PHE A 70 -3.66 9.51 -2.40
C PHE A 70 -2.82 10.71 -1.96
N LEU A 71 -2.03 11.31 -2.87
CA LEU A 71 -1.21 12.48 -2.53
C LEU A 71 -2.02 13.68 -2.05
N GLN A 72 -3.17 13.94 -2.66
CA GLN A 72 -4.03 15.05 -2.24
C GLN A 72 -4.60 14.86 -0.84
N ILE A 73 -4.93 13.63 -0.44
CA ILE A 73 -5.40 13.33 0.91
C ILE A 73 -4.21 13.38 1.88
N PHE A 74 -3.09 12.76 1.51
CA PHE A 74 -1.87 12.72 2.31
C PHE A 74 -1.33 14.12 2.60
N SER A 75 -1.31 15.02 1.60
CA SER A 75 -0.86 16.40 1.80
C SER A 75 -1.77 17.21 2.74
N LYS A 76 -3.07 16.90 2.77
CA LYS A 76 -4.01 17.49 3.73
C LYS A 76 -3.75 16.99 5.15
N ILE A 77 -3.48 15.70 5.30
CA ILE A 77 -3.12 15.10 6.60
C ILE A 77 -1.81 15.73 7.13
N LEU A 78 -0.83 15.96 6.24
CA LEU A 78 0.42 16.65 6.57
C LEU A 78 0.31 18.19 6.51
N SER A 79 -0.90 18.74 6.50
CA SER A 79 -1.06 20.19 6.53
C SER A 79 -0.55 20.82 7.83
N PRO A 80 -0.70 20.21 9.03
CA PRO A 80 -0.16 20.75 10.27
C PRO A 80 1.38 20.82 10.23
N PRO A 81 1.99 21.90 10.77
CA PRO A 81 3.43 22.11 10.68
C PRO A 81 4.24 21.00 11.38
N GLU A 82 3.76 20.50 12.51
CA GLU A 82 4.40 19.44 13.28
C GLU A 82 4.44 18.11 12.51
N ASP A 83 3.32 17.72 11.90
CA ASP A 83 3.23 16.49 11.11
C ASP A 83 4.04 16.59 9.82
N ARG A 84 4.07 17.78 9.21
CA ARG A 84 4.93 18.04 8.06
C ARG A 84 6.41 17.95 8.41
N GLN A 85 6.81 18.46 9.57
CA GLN A 85 8.19 18.41 10.05
C GLN A 85 8.59 16.97 10.42
N ARG A 86 7.71 16.22 11.10
CA ARG A 86 7.90 14.79 11.37
C ARG A 86 8.02 13.99 10.09
N ALA A 87 7.15 14.23 9.11
CA ALA A 87 7.26 13.60 7.80
C ALA A 87 8.61 13.93 7.17
N ARG A 88 8.99 15.21 7.07
CA ARG A 88 10.27 15.66 6.49
C ARG A 88 11.51 15.06 7.15
N SER A 89 11.46 14.79 8.46
CA SER A 89 12.56 14.11 9.17
C SER A 89 12.81 12.68 8.69
N ILE A 90 11.83 12.08 8.01
CA ILE A 90 11.89 10.74 7.42
C ILE A 90 12.31 10.80 5.92
N GLY A 91 12.21 11.96 5.26
CA GLY A 91 12.67 12.18 3.88
C GLY A 91 12.25 13.52 3.28
N ASN A 92 13.04 14.07 2.35
CA ASN A 92 12.82 15.40 1.79
C ASN A 92 11.78 15.47 0.64
N ASP A 93 11.53 14.37 -0.07
CA ASP A 93 10.66 14.34 -1.25
C ASP A 93 9.45 13.40 -1.10
N PHE A 94 8.29 13.95 -0.74
CA PHE A 94 7.00 13.23 -0.71
C PHE A 94 6.34 13.17 -2.09
N GLY A 95 7.06 12.62 -3.07
CA GLY A 95 6.45 12.23 -4.35
C GLY A 95 5.67 10.92 -4.19
N SER A 96 4.52 10.78 -4.87
CA SER A 96 3.78 9.49 -4.90
C SER A 96 4.70 8.35 -5.34
N ALA A 97 5.62 8.65 -6.26
CA ALA A 97 6.60 7.69 -6.77
C ALA A 97 7.58 7.24 -5.67
N SER A 98 8.12 8.14 -4.86
CA SER A 98 9.09 7.80 -3.80
C SER A 98 8.46 7.05 -2.64
N PHE A 99 7.28 7.48 -2.18
CA PHE A 99 6.54 6.80 -1.09
C PHE A 99 6.03 5.42 -1.55
N SER A 100 5.44 5.35 -2.75
CA SER A 100 4.96 4.07 -3.30
C SER A 100 6.12 3.15 -3.62
N LYS A 101 7.27 3.66 -4.08
CA LYS A 101 8.46 2.84 -4.32
C LYS A 101 9.03 2.33 -3.00
N GLY A 102 9.27 3.18 -1.99
CA GLY A 102 9.82 2.73 -0.71
C GLY A 102 8.90 1.75 0.02
N ALA A 103 7.60 2.05 0.12
CA ALA A 103 6.63 1.17 0.77
C ALA A 103 6.38 -0.12 -0.04
N ALA A 104 6.24 -0.04 -1.36
CA ALA A 104 6.06 -1.23 -2.19
C ALA A 104 7.34 -2.07 -2.24
N GLU A 105 8.54 -1.48 -2.28
CA GLU A 105 9.83 -2.20 -2.27
C GLU A 105 10.07 -2.87 -0.92
N TYR A 106 9.77 -2.20 0.19
CA TYR A 106 9.77 -2.83 1.52
C TYR A 106 8.78 -4.00 1.59
N CYS A 107 7.53 -3.79 1.18
CA CYS A 107 6.50 -4.84 1.22
C CYS A 107 6.71 -5.95 0.18
N SER A 108 7.38 -5.67 -0.95
CA SER A 108 7.58 -6.63 -2.05
C SER A 108 8.96 -7.28 -2.07
N VAL A 109 9.98 -6.72 -1.43
CA VAL A 109 11.35 -7.26 -1.46
C VAL A 109 11.89 -7.48 -0.04
N GLY A 110 11.28 -6.90 0.99
CA GLY A 110 11.78 -6.97 2.36
C GLY A 110 13.05 -6.15 2.58
N SER A 111 13.37 -5.24 1.66
CA SER A 111 14.58 -4.42 1.68
C SER A 111 14.25 -2.94 1.47
N THR A 112 14.94 -2.08 2.21
CA THR A 112 14.95 -0.62 2.01
C THR A 112 16.06 -0.17 1.06
N HIS A 113 16.92 -1.09 0.60
CA HIS A 113 17.91 -0.79 -0.43
C HIS A 113 17.22 -0.74 -1.79
N GLY A 114 17.26 0.44 -2.42
CA GLY A 114 16.98 0.56 -3.85
C GLY A 114 18.07 -0.12 -4.69
N PRO A 115 17.82 -0.32 -6.00
CA PRO A 115 18.82 -0.86 -6.93
C PRO A 115 20.06 0.04 -7.03
#